data_AF-A0A2N2VJU5-F1
#
_entry.id   AF-A0A2N2VJU5-F1
#
_cell.length_a   1.000
_cell.length_b   1.000
_cell.length_c   1.000
_cell.angle_alpha   90.00
_cell.angle_beta   90.00
_cell.angle_gamma   90.00
#
_symmetry.space_group_name_H-M   'P 1'
#
loop_
_entity.id
_entity.type
_entity.pdbx_description
1 polymer ?
#
loop_
_entity_poly.entity_id
_entity_poly.type
_entity_poly.pdbx_seq_one_letter_code
_entity_poly.pdbx_strand_id
1 'polypeptide(L)'
;MNASWKEKEAKRLQAVRELEILDTAPEADFDDIVRLAAMIFKVPISTVTILDAHRQWFKAAIGLNVKETARDISFCTHAIKQTDPLIIEDVKKDKRFAKNPLVMGSPNLGFYAGVPLLNSENLAIGTFCIMDRMSRVLTDEEIDILKILANQVMALLELRHERNWLKQLLAELDRIYKTLRDSEQRWSFALEGAGDGVWDWKIGTDEVFFSKRWKAMLGYEEDEFPNHYQSWRAIMHPEDIKQTMANLQDHLDGKLESFRIEYRVRCKDGSWLWVLARGLVVERDNAGKPIRMVGTHTDISKRKEAEELIWRQANFDTLTGLPNRRMFFDRMSQEIKRATRARQLFAVLFVDLDGFKEINDALGHQAGDDLLVDVSNRLANCIRKSDTLARLGGDEFIIILSALENQSSVETIADKILKVMNEPFELEGQQPQITASIGIAIFPLHGLDGDSLISHADTAMYDAKDIGKNCWVMYEPKPAE
;
A
#
# COMPACT_ATOMS: atom_id res chain seq x y z
N MET A 1 -19.30 -29.88 -50.09
CA MET A 1 -17.86 -30.19 -50.06
C MET A 1 -17.63 -31.13 -48.88
N ASN A 2 -17.33 -32.41 -49.17
CA ASN A 2 -17.15 -33.43 -48.13
C ASN A 2 -15.82 -33.17 -47.41
N ALA A 3 -15.90 -32.73 -46.14
CA ALA A 3 -14.75 -32.78 -45.24
C ALA A 3 -14.13 -34.19 -45.33
N SER A 4 -12.81 -34.25 -45.54
CA SER A 4 -12.09 -35.52 -45.59
C SER A 4 -12.36 -36.28 -44.29
N TRP A 5 -12.50 -37.61 -44.35
CA TRP A 5 -12.71 -38.40 -43.13
C TRP A 5 -11.65 -38.10 -42.05
N LYS A 6 -10.42 -37.71 -42.45
CA LYS A 6 -9.38 -37.21 -41.54
C LYS A 6 -9.80 -35.99 -40.71
N GLU A 7 -10.51 -35.02 -41.29
CA GLU A 7 -10.95 -33.80 -40.60
C GLU A 7 -12.09 -34.10 -39.63
N LYS A 8 -13.03 -34.97 -40.03
CA LYS A 8 -14.10 -35.44 -39.15
C LYS A 8 -13.55 -36.28 -37.98
N GLU A 9 -12.56 -37.12 -38.22
CA GLU A 9 -11.90 -37.91 -37.19
C GLU A 9 -11.15 -37.01 -36.18
N ALA A 10 -10.49 -35.94 -36.64
CA ALA A 10 -9.82 -35.00 -35.75
C ALA A 10 -10.80 -34.30 -34.80
N LYS A 11 -11.93 -33.81 -35.32
CA LYS A 11 -13.00 -33.19 -34.50
C LYS A 11 -13.64 -34.19 -33.53
N ARG A 12 -13.90 -35.41 -34.00
CA ARG A 12 -14.44 -36.49 -33.16
C ARG A 12 -13.50 -36.85 -32.01
N LEU A 13 -12.20 -36.97 -32.28
CA LEU A 13 -11.19 -37.21 -31.24
C LEU A 13 -11.08 -36.06 -30.25
N GLN A 14 -11.24 -34.82 -30.71
CA GLN A 14 -11.32 -33.67 -29.81
C GLN A 14 -12.55 -33.76 -28.90
N ALA A 15 -13.73 -34.03 -29.44
CA ALA A 15 -14.94 -34.20 -28.64
C ALA A 15 -14.86 -35.38 -27.66
N VAL A 16 -14.19 -36.49 -28.02
CA VAL A 16 -13.91 -37.60 -27.09
C VAL A 16 -13.02 -37.15 -25.91
N ARG A 17 -12.02 -36.30 -26.18
CA ARG A 17 -11.13 -35.77 -25.14
C ARG A 17 -11.85 -34.80 -24.22
N GLU A 18 -12.69 -33.94 -24.77
CA GLU A 18 -13.49 -32.96 -24.01
C GLU A 18 -14.42 -33.66 -23.01
N LEU A 19 -14.99 -34.82 -23.35
CA LEU A 19 -15.82 -35.59 -22.41
C LEU A 19 -15.09 -36.11 -21.16
N GLU A 20 -13.75 -36.09 -21.14
CA GLU A 20 -12.93 -36.59 -20.02
C GLU A 20 -13.42 -37.94 -19.47
N ILE A 21 -13.75 -38.86 -20.40
CA ILE A 21 -14.38 -40.14 -20.10
C ILE A 21 -13.42 -41.33 -20.17
N LEU A 22 -12.40 -41.24 -21.02
CA LEU A 22 -11.41 -42.31 -21.19
C LEU A 22 -10.66 -42.56 -19.88
N ASP A 23 -10.37 -43.84 -19.60
CA ASP A 23 -9.62 -44.31 -18.42
C ASP A 23 -10.25 -43.95 -17.06
N THR A 24 -11.53 -43.56 -17.05
CA THR A 24 -12.26 -43.28 -15.81
C THR A 24 -12.73 -44.57 -15.15
N ALA A 25 -12.95 -44.53 -13.83
CA ALA A 25 -13.49 -45.67 -13.10
C ALA A 25 -14.88 -46.09 -13.66
N PRO A 26 -15.27 -47.37 -13.50
CA PRO A 26 -16.64 -47.80 -13.78
C PRO A 26 -17.66 -46.97 -13.00
N GLU A 27 -18.79 -46.66 -13.63
CA GLU A 27 -19.85 -45.84 -13.07
C GLU A 27 -21.16 -46.62 -13.19
N ALA A 28 -21.87 -46.81 -12.08
CA ALA A 28 -23.04 -47.69 -11.97
C ALA A 28 -24.14 -47.35 -13.00
N ASP A 29 -24.34 -46.07 -13.29
CA ASP A 29 -25.32 -45.59 -14.26
C ASP A 29 -25.11 -46.21 -15.66
N PHE A 30 -23.85 -46.42 -16.09
CA PHE A 30 -23.55 -47.07 -17.38
C PHE A 30 -23.65 -48.60 -17.30
N ASP A 31 -23.26 -49.18 -16.16
CA ASP A 31 -23.35 -50.62 -15.91
C ASP A 31 -24.82 -51.10 -15.90
N ASP A 32 -25.72 -50.28 -15.38
CA ASP A 32 -27.15 -50.55 -15.35
C ASP A 32 -27.75 -50.51 -16.76
N ILE A 33 -27.31 -49.59 -17.63
CA ILE A 33 -27.80 -49.53 -19.02
C ILE A 33 -27.36 -50.76 -19.84
N VAL A 34 -26.09 -51.19 -19.73
CA VAL A 34 -25.64 -52.42 -20.44
C VAL A 34 -26.31 -53.68 -19.89
N ARG A 35 -26.59 -53.72 -18.58
CA ARG A 35 -27.35 -54.82 -17.97
C ARG A 35 -28.80 -54.83 -18.45
N LEU A 36 -29.45 -53.67 -18.49
CA LEU A 36 -30.82 -53.51 -18.98
C LEU A 36 -30.93 -53.96 -20.44
N ALA A 37 -29.99 -53.56 -21.31
CA ALA A 37 -29.97 -54.03 -22.69
C ALA A 37 -29.78 -55.55 -22.79
N ALA A 38 -28.86 -56.13 -22.02
CA ALA A 38 -28.68 -57.58 -21.99
C ALA A 38 -29.98 -58.32 -21.58
N MET A 39 -30.74 -57.76 -20.64
CA MET A 39 -32.03 -58.32 -20.20
C MET A 39 -33.15 -58.16 -21.24
N ILE A 40 -33.32 -56.97 -21.80
CA ILE A 40 -34.36 -56.67 -22.81
C ILE A 40 -34.16 -57.52 -24.05
N PHE A 41 -32.94 -57.49 -24.60
CA PHE A 41 -32.63 -58.22 -25.83
C PHE A 41 -32.32 -59.70 -25.55
N LYS A 42 -32.15 -60.14 -24.30
CA LYS A 42 -31.75 -61.51 -23.94
C LYS A 42 -30.44 -61.92 -24.62
N VAL A 43 -29.47 -61.02 -24.65
CA VAL A 43 -28.15 -61.24 -25.25
C VAL A 43 -27.09 -61.44 -24.15
N PRO A 44 -26.05 -62.24 -24.39
CA PRO A 44 -24.99 -62.46 -23.41
C PRO A 44 -24.03 -61.29 -23.28
N ILE A 45 -23.97 -60.38 -24.26
CA ILE A 45 -22.97 -59.30 -24.32
C ILE A 45 -23.64 -57.97 -24.65
N SER A 46 -23.33 -56.93 -23.86
CA SER A 46 -23.69 -55.54 -24.15
C SER A 46 -22.60 -54.59 -23.65
N THR A 47 -22.34 -53.51 -24.39
CA THR A 47 -21.23 -52.60 -24.12
C THR A 47 -21.56 -51.15 -24.45
N VAL A 48 -21.10 -50.23 -23.60
CA VAL A 48 -20.87 -48.81 -23.94
C VAL A 48 -19.41 -48.66 -24.29
N THR A 49 -19.11 -48.36 -25.56
CA THR A 49 -17.74 -48.27 -26.08
C THR A 49 -17.42 -46.85 -26.49
N ILE A 50 -16.32 -46.29 -26.01
CA ILE A 50 -15.75 -45.03 -26.49
C ILE A 50 -14.59 -45.35 -27.44
N LEU A 51 -14.55 -44.69 -28.61
CA LEU A 51 -13.50 -44.93 -29.59
C LEU A 51 -12.43 -43.83 -29.53
N ASP A 52 -11.24 -44.21 -29.10
CA ASP A 52 -10.07 -43.34 -29.06
C ASP A 52 -9.27 -43.46 -30.37
N ALA A 53 -8.13 -42.78 -30.49
CA ALA A 53 -7.31 -42.77 -31.70
C ALA A 53 -6.86 -44.19 -32.10
N HIS A 54 -6.44 -45.01 -31.14
CA HIS A 54 -5.81 -46.31 -31.39
C HIS A 54 -6.51 -47.52 -30.75
N ARG A 55 -7.49 -47.28 -29.87
CA ARG A 55 -8.18 -48.32 -29.10
C ARG A 55 -9.68 -48.11 -29.08
N GLN A 56 -10.42 -49.20 -28.84
CA GLN A 56 -11.77 -49.13 -28.32
C GLN A 56 -11.71 -49.35 -26.82
N TRP A 57 -12.30 -48.45 -26.05
CA TRP A 57 -12.30 -48.50 -24.59
C TRP A 57 -13.74 -48.69 -24.09
N PHE A 58 -13.95 -49.67 -23.22
CA PHE A 58 -15.29 -50.00 -22.72
C PHE A 58 -15.56 -49.22 -21.44
N LYS A 59 -16.49 -48.26 -21.51
CA LYS A 59 -16.96 -47.53 -20.31
C LYS A 59 -17.76 -48.45 -19.39
N ALA A 60 -18.57 -49.31 -20.00
CA ALA A 60 -19.32 -50.37 -19.33
C ALA A 60 -19.42 -51.56 -20.26
N ALA A 61 -19.32 -52.77 -19.72
CA ALA A 61 -19.43 -54.00 -20.48
C ALA A 61 -19.98 -55.14 -19.61
N ILE A 62 -20.89 -55.92 -20.18
CA ILE A 62 -21.32 -57.21 -19.62
C ILE A 62 -21.00 -58.31 -20.64
N GLY A 63 -20.56 -59.47 -20.15
CA GLY A 63 -20.23 -60.62 -21.00
C GLY A 63 -18.85 -60.56 -21.69
N LEU A 64 -18.05 -59.51 -21.45
CA LEU A 64 -16.67 -59.39 -21.90
C LEU A 64 -15.72 -59.23 -20.70
N ASN A 65 -14.59 -59.93 -20.73
CA ASN A 65 -13.56 -59.90 -19.67
C ASN A 65 -12.41 -58.92 -19.96
N VAL A 66 -12.57 -58.04 -20.95
CA VAL A 66 -11.56 -57.08 -21.39
C VAL A 66 -12.08 -55.65 -21.21
N LYS A 67 -11.19 -54.71 -20.86
CA LYS A 67 -11.52 -53.28 -20.68
C LYS A 67 -11.32 -52.45 -21.94
N GLU A 68 -10.52 -52.95 -22.88
CA GLU A 68 -10.29 -52.32 -24.17
C GLU A 68 -9.82 -53.36 -25.18
N THR A 69 -9.90 -53.04 -26.47
CA THR A 69 -9.20 -53.78 -27.52
C THR A 69 -8.59 -52.81 -28.53
N ALA A 70 -7.70 -53.32 -29.38
CA ALA A 70 -7.19 -52.55 -30.50
C ALA A 70 -8.34 -52.13 -31.45
N ARG A 71 -8.23 -50.92 -32.02
CA ARG A 71 -9.30 -50.30 -32.84
C ARG A 71 -9.45 -50.94 -34.22
N ASP A 72 -8.37 -51.51 -34.74
CA ASP A 72 -8.29 -52.21 -36.03
C ASP A 72 -9.13 -53.50 -36.08
N ILE A 73 -9.29 -54.17 -34.93
CA ILE A 73 -10.12 -55.38 -34.78
C ILE A 73 -11.55 -55.08 -34.30
N SER A 74 -11.93 -53.81 -34.14
CA SER A 74 -13.24 -53.41 -33.59
C SER A 74 -14.33 -53.30 -34.67
N PHE A 75 -15.50 -53.90 -34.37
CA PHE A 75 -16.75 -53.68 -35.12
C PHE A 75 -17.22 -52.22 -35.00
N CYS A 76 -17.01 -51.61 -33.84
CA CYS A 76 -17.44 -50.26 -33.51
C CYS A 76 -16.77 -49.21 -34.41
N THR A 77 -15.54 -49.46 -34.87
CA THR A 77 -14.82 -48.61 -35.85
C THR A 77 -15.57 -48.46 -37.17
N HIS A 78 -16.36 -49.45 -37.56
CA HIS A 78 -17.18 -49.40 -38.77
C HIS A 78 -18.52 -48.71 -38.50
N ALA A 79 -19.11 -48.95 -37.33
CA ALA A 79 -20.37 -48.33 -36.92
C ALA A 79 -20.27 -46.80 -36.84
N ILE A 80 -19.18 -46.22 -36.30
CA ILE A 80 -19.05 -44.76 -36.18
C ILE A 80 -18.86 -44.01 -37.51
N LYS A 81 -18.68 -44.71 -38.63
CA LYS A 81 -18.57 -44.08 -39.97
C LYS A 81 -19.92 -43.78 -40.59
N GLN A 82 -21.00 -44.27 -39.98
CA GLN A 82 -22.38 -44.10 -40.39
C GLN A 82 -23.19 -43.51 -39.24
N THR A 83 -24.35 -42.94 -39.56
CA THR A 83 -25.31 -42.41 -38.57
C THR A 83 -26.30 -43.47 -38.10
N ASP A 84 -26.63 -44.41 -38.98
CA ASP A 84 -27.58 -45.48 -38.69
C ASP A 84 -26.92 -46.66 -37.94
N PRO A 85 -27.70 -47.47 -37.21
CA PRO A 85 -27.19 -48.67 -36.55
C PRO A 85 -26.48 -49.62 -37.52
N LEU A 86 -25.32 -50.14 -37.13
CA LEU A 86 -24.65 -51.22 -37.84
C LEU A 86 -25.14 -52.56 -37.28
N ILE A 87 -25.97 -53.26 -38.05
CA ILE A 87 -26.54 -54.56 -37.69
C ILE A 87 -25.95 -55.63 -38.62
N ILE A 88 -25.45 -56.71 -38.03
CA ILE A 88 -24.88 -57.85 -38.71
C ILE A 88 -25.53 -59.09 -38.13
N GLU A 89 -26.50 -59.63 -38.87
CA GLU A 89 -27.34 -60.74 -38.43
C GLU A 89 -26.56 -62.05 -38.24
N ASP A 90 -25.59 -62.29 -39.14
CA ASP A 90 -24.68 -63.43 -39.10
C ASP A 90 -23.25 -62.97 -39.42
N VAL A 91 -22.47 -62.72 -38.37
CA VAL A 91 -21.11 -62.20 -38.48
C VAL A 91 -20.16 -63.17 -39.19
N LYS A 92 -20.45 -64.48 -39.16
CA LYS A 92 -19.62 -65.50 -39.81
C LYS A 92 -19.76 -65.48 -41.34
N LYS A 93 -20.84 -64.89 -41.86
CA LYS A 93 -21.07 -64.70 -43.30
C LYS A 93 -20.64 -63.33 -43.81
N ASP A 94 -20.38 -62.36 -42.92
CA ASP A 94 -19.93 -61.02 -43.32
C ASP A 94 -18.46 -61.04 -43.72
N LYS A 95 -18.18 -60.72 -45.00
CA LYS A 95 -16.81 -60.71 -45.57
C LYS A 95 -15.84 -59.78 -44.83
N ARG A 96 -16.34 -58.75 -44.15
CA ARG A 96 -15.52 -57.78 -43.40
C ARG A 96 -15.05 -58.35 -42.06
N PHE A 97 -15.81 -59.26 -41.46
CA PHE A 97 -15.61 -59.67 -40.06
C PHE A 97 -15.48 -61.18 -39.84
N ALA A 98 -15.75 -62.03 -40.83
CA ALA A 98 -15.68 -63.49 -40.70
C ALA A 98 -14.30 -64.01 -40.21
N LYS A 99 -13.22 -63.27 -40.47
CA LYS A 99 -11.85 -63.59 -40.03
C LYS A 99 -11.43 -62.86 -38.75
N ASN A 100 -12.34 -62.11 -38.12
CA ASN A 100 -12.02 -61.32 -36.92
C ASN A 100 -11.74 -62.25 -35.72
N PRO A 101 -10.72 -61.97 -34.89
CA PRO A 101 -10.42 -62.76 -33.69
C PRO A 101 -11.61 -62.95 -32.73
N LEU A 102 -12.52 -61.98 -32.62
CA LEU A 102 -13.71 -62.05 -31.78
C LEU A 102 -14.80 -63.00 -32.34
N VAL A 103 -14.68 -63.38 -33.61
CA VAL A 103 -15.61 -64.27 -34.33
C VAL A 103 -15.05 -65.69 -34.40
N MET A 104 -13.75 -65.83 -34.68
CA MET A 104 -13.08 -67.14 -34.77
C MET A 104 -12.62 -67.70 -33.42
N GLY A 105 -12.34 -66.82 -32.45
CA GLY A 105 -11.93 -67.17 -31.09
C GLY A 105 -13.00 -66.83 -30.06
N SER A 106 -12.66 -66.81 -28.77
CA SER A 106 -13.57 -66.35 -27.70
C SER A 106 -13.88 -64.85 -27.88
N PRO A 107 -15.15 -64.39 -27.81
CA PRO A 107 -16.34 -65.09 -27.33
C PRO A 107 -17.18 -65.83 -28.40
N ASN A 108 -16.69 -65.97 -29.63
CA ASN A 108 -17.32 -66.64 -30.77
C ASN A 108 -18.63 -65.96 -31.19
N LEU A 109 -18.52 -64.70 -31.61
CA LEU A 109 -19.66 -63.88 -32.01
C LEU A 109 -20.37 -64.42 -33.25
N GLY A 110 -21.69 -64.51 -33.17
CA GLY A 110 -22.59 -64.84 -34.28
C GLY A 110 -23.41 -63.64 -34.74
N PHE A 111 -23.65 -62.65 -33.87
CA PHE A 111 -24.47 -61.48 -34.13
C PHE A 111 -23.84 -60.22 -33.52
N TYR A 112 -24.00 -59.07 -34.20
CA TYR A 112 -23.59 -57.76 -33.72
C TYR A 112 -24.63 -56.71 -34.12
N ALA A 113 -25.08 -55.89 -33.17
CA ALA A 113 -25.77 -54.64 -33.46
C ALA A 113 -25.16 -53.50 -32.62
N GLY A 114 -24.69 -52.45 -33.31
CA GLY A 114 -24.08 -51.29 -32.67
C GLY A 114 -24.69 -49.98 -33.17
N VAL A 115 -25.17 -49.16 -32.25
CA VAL A 115 -25.68 -47.82 -32.53
C VAL A 115 -24.59 -46.79 -32.25
N PRO A 116 -24.28 -45.90 -33.22
CA PRO A 116 -23.35 -44.79 -32.99
C PRO A 116 -23.84 -43.87 -31.87
N LEU A 117 -22.93 -43.52 -30.97
CA LEU A 117 -23.15 -42.59 -29.88
C LEU A 117 -22.85 -41.17 -30.38
N LEU A 118 -23.89 -40.48 -30.87
CA LEU A 118 -23.82 -39.16 -31.51
C LEU A 118 -23.98 -38.05 -30.48
N ASN A 119 -23.06 -37.08 -30.45
CA ASN A 119 -23.21 -35.88 -29.63
C ASN A 119 -24.11 -34.84 -30.32
N SER A 120 -24.34 -33.71 -29.64
CA SER A 120 -25.09 -32.56 -30.19
C SER A 120 -24.58 -32.01 -31.53
N GLU A 121 -23.29 -32.20 -31.84
CA GLU A 121 -22.68 -31.84 -33.15
C GLU A 121 -22.77 -32.95 -34.20
N ASN A 122 -23.49 -34.04 -33.92
CA ASN A 122 -23.63 -35.22 -34.78
C ASN A 122 -22.30 -35.96 -35.05
N LEU A 123 -21.35 -35.89 -34.11
CA LEU A 123 -20.09 -36.65 -34.13
C LEU A 123 -20.24 -37.94 -33.33
N ALA A 124 -19.87 -39.07 -33.93
CA ALA A 124 -19.94 -40.38 -33.29
C ALA A 124 -18.75 -40.62 -32.34
N ILE A 125 -18.94 -40.34 -31.06
CA ILE A 125 -17.90 -40.47 -30.02
C ILE A 125 -17.56 -41.94 -29.73
N GLY A 126 -18.54 -42.82 -29.90
CA GLY A 126 -18.44 -44.24 -29.58
C GLY A 126 -19.61 -45.04 -30.12
N THR A 127 -19.91 -46.17 -29.48
CA THR A 127 -21.04 -47.02 -29.85
C THR A 127 -21.67 -47.69 -28.63
N PHE A 128 -23.00 -47.84 -28.66
CA PHE A 128 -23.73 -48.73 -27.78
C PHE A 128 -24.04 -50.02 -28.52
N CYS A 129 -23.55 -51.15 -28.03
CA CYS A 129 -23.60 -52.41 -28.76
C CYS A 129 -24.24 -53.53 -27.94
N ILE A 130 -24.92 -54.41 -28.66
CA ILE A 130 -25.36 -55.73 -28.20
C ILE A 130 -24.77 -56.80 -29.12
N MET A 131 -24.37 -57.93 -28.54
CA MET A 131 -23.76 -59.03 -29.30
C MET A 131 -24.23 -60.39 -28.78
N ASP A 132 -24.32 -61.35 -29.69
CA ASP A 132 -24.71 -62.72 -29.38
C ASP A 132 -23.75 -63.71 -30.05
N ARG A 133 -23.67 -64.92 -29.50
CA ARG A 133 -22.89 -66.05 -30.04
C ARG A 133 -23.62 -66.74 -31.19
N MET A 134 -24.93 -66.58 -31.28
CA MET A 134 -25.78 -67.08 -32.35
C MET A 134 -26.14 -65.96 -33.33
N SER A 135 -26.42 -66.31 -34.58
CA SER A 135 -26.99 -65.37 -35.55
C SER A 135 -28.40 -64.94 -35.11
N ARG A 136 -28.77 -63.68 -35.37
CA ARG A 136 -30.06 -63.12 -34.96
C ARG A 136 -30.53 -62.06 -35.94
N VAL A 137 -31.84 -62.02 -36.17
CA VAL A 137 -32.53 -60.93 -36.89
C VAL A 137 -33.26 -60.09 -35.84
N LEU A 138 -33.06 -58.77 -35.87
CA LEU A 138 -33.79 -57.84 -35.00
C LEU A 138 -35.07 -57.37 -35.68
N THR A 139 -36.13 -57.19 -34.89
CA THR A 139 -37.35 -56.50 -35.32
C THR A 139 -37.15 -54.98 -35.33
N ASP A 140 -37.99 -54.25 -36.08
CA ASP A 140 -37.93 -52.78 -36.10
C ASP A 140 -38.12 -52.16 -34.70
N GLU A 141 -38.99 -52.76 -33.88
CA GLU A 141 -39.20 -52.36 -32.48
C GLU A 141 -37.93 -52.55 -31.63
N GLU A 142 -37.23 -53.67 -31.79
CA GLU A 142 -35.94 -53.91 -31.11
C GLU A 142 -34.86 -52.91 -31.54
N ILE A 143 -34.82 -52.56 -32.83
CA ILE A 143 -33.89 -51.55 -33.36
C ILE A 143 -34.18 -50.17 -32.76
N ASP A 144 -35.45 -49.80 -32.63
CA ASP A 144 -35.85 -48.53 -32.03
C ASP A 144 -35.54 -48.48 -30.53
N ILE A 145 -35.78 -49.57 -29.78
CA ILE A 145 -35.36 -49.67 -28.37
C ILE A 145 -33.84 -49.50 -28.25
N LEU A 146 -33.05 -50.12 -29.13
CA LEU A 146 -31.60 -50.02 -29.09
C LEU A 146 -31.12 -48.58 -29.36
N LYS A 147 -31.75 -47.87 -30.29
CA LYS A 147 -31.50 -46.44 -30.53
C LYS A 147 -31.86 -45.58 -29.33
N ILE A 148 -33.00 -45.84 -28.68
CA ILE A 148 -33.42 -45.11 -27.47
C ILE A 148 -32.37 -45.28 -26.37
N LEU A 149 -31.91 -46.51 -26.11
CA LEU A 149 -30.87 -46.77 -25.11
C LEU A 149 -29.55 -46.08 -25.46
N ALA A 150 -29.12 -46.09 -26.73
CA ALA A 150 -27.93 -45.37 -27.17
C ALA A 150 -28.04 -43.85 -26.94
N ASN A 151 -29.20 -43.26 -27.22
CA ASN A 151 -29.46 -41.85 -26.94
C ASN A 151 -29.42 -41.55 -25.43
N GLN A 152 -29.92 -42.45 -24.58
CA GLN A 152 -29.81 -42.30 -23.11
C GLN A 152 -28.36 -42.36 -22.64
N VAL A 153 -27.53 -43.24 -23.22
CA VAL A 153 -26.09 -43.29 -22.93
C VAL A 153 -25.41 -41.99 -23.32
N MET A 154 -25.74 -41.39 -24.46
CA MET A 154 -25.17 -40.10 -24.85
C MET A 154 -25.58 -38.96 -23.94
N ALA A 155 -26.87 -38.86 -23.59
CA ALA A 155 -27.34 -37.86 -22.63
C ALA A 155 -26.62 -38.00 -21.28
N LEU A 156 -26.37 -39.23 -20.82
CA LEU A 156 -25.62 -39.49 -19.59
C LEU A 156 -24.15 -39.08 -19.69
N LEU A 157 -23.48 -39.30 -20.84
CA LEU A 157 -22.12 -38.84 -21.09
C LEU A 157 -22.00 -37.32 -21.06
N GLU A 158 -22.93 -36.61 -21.71
CA GLU A 158 -22.96 -35.15 -21.73
C GLU A 158 -23.26 -34.56 -20.34
N LEU A 159 -24.28 -35.08 -19.64
CA LEU A 159 -24.61 -34.67 -18.27
C LEU A 159 -23.44 -34.88 -17.30
N ARG A 160 -22.72 -36.00 -17.45
CA ARG A 160 -21.53 -36.28 -16.65
C ARG A 160 -20.44 -35.23 -16.89
N HIS A 161 -20.18 -34.90 -18.15
CA HIS A 161 -19.19 -33.90 -18.53
C HIS A 161 -19.54 -32.52 -17.94
N GLU A 162 -20.78 -32.05 -18.13
CA GLU A 162 -21.26 -30.78 -17.58
C GLU A 162 -21.15 -30.73 -16.05
N ARG A 163 -21.54 -31.82 -15.36
CA ARG A 163 -21.44 -31.92 -13.89
C ARG A 163 -20.00 -31.81 -13.41
N ASN A 164 -19.05 -32.42 -14.10
CA ASN A 164 -17.64 -32.35 -13.73
C ASN A 164 -17.07 -30.96 -13.98
N TRP A 165 -17.42 -30.34 -15.10
CA TRP A 165 -17.04 -28.96 -15.41
C TRP A 165 -17.55 -27.98 -14.36
N LEU A 166 -18.83 -28.08 -13.97
CA LEU A 166 -19.42 -27.22 -12.95
C LEU A 166 -18.72 -27.37 -11.59
N LYS A 167 -18.35 -28.60 -11.20
CA LYS A 167 -17.59 -28.85 -9.97
C LYS A 167 -16.21 -28.19 -9.99
N GLN A 168 -15.50 -28.26 -11.12
CA GLN A 168 -14.20 -27.61 -11.28
C GLN A 168 -14.33 -26.09 -11.18
N LEU A 169 -15.31 -25.51 -11.87
CA LEU A 169 -15.58 -24.07 -11.84
C LEU A 169 -15.89 -23.57 -10.42
N LEU A 170 -16.73 -24.28 -9.68
CA LEU A 170 -17.05 -23.93 -8.29
C LEU A 170 -15.81 -23.96 -7.38
N ALA A 171 -14.93 -24.95 -7.55
CA ALA A 171 -13.69 -25.04 -6.78
C ALA A 171 -12.71 -23.90 -7.12
N GLU A 172 -12.66 -23.49 -8.39
CA GLU A 172 -11.85 -22.35 -8.82
C GLU A 172 -12.40 -21.02 -8.28
N LEU A 173 -13.72 -20.82 -8.33
CA LEU A 173 -14.37 -19.65 -7.75
C LEU A 173 -14.10 -19.55 -6.24
N ASP A 174 -14.25 -20.64 -5.48
CA ASP A 174 -13.96 -20.64 -4.04
C ASP A 174 -12.51 -20.26 -3.76
N ARG A 175 -11.57 -20.78 -4.57
CA ARG A 175 -10.15 -20.42 -4.46
C ARG A 175 -9.89 -18.95 -4.74
N ILE A 176 -10.52 -18.39 -5.76
CA ILE A 176 -10.41 -16.96 -6.12
C ILE A 176 -11.00 -16.11 -4.99
N TYR A 177 -12.20 -16.43 -4.52
CA TYR A 177 -12.86 -15.73 -3.41
C TYR A 177 -12.02 -15.75 -2.13
N LYS A 178 -11.46 -16.91 -1.78
CA LYS A 178 -10.59 -17.03 -0.61
C LYS A 178 -9.32 -16.20 -0.76
N THR A 179 -8.68 -16.24 -1.93
CA THR A 179 -7.47 -15.45 -2.20
C THR A 179 -7.76 -13.95 -2.14
N LEU A 180 -8.89 -13.52 -2.71
CA LEU A 180 -9.34 -12.12 -2.65
C LEU A 180 -9.57 -11.70 -1.21
N ARG A 181 -10.32 -12.49 -0.43
CA ARG A 181 -10.60 -12.22 0.98
C ARG A 181 -9.33 -12.13 1.84
N ASP A 182 -8.40 -13.07 1.67
CA ASP A 182 -7.13 -13.08 2.40
C ASP A 182 -6.28 -11.84 2.04
N SER A 183 -6.31 -11.42 0.78
CA SER A 183 -5.68 -10.19 0.31
C SER A 183 -6.34 -8.96 0.95
N GLU A 184 -7.66 -8.83 0.87
CA GLU A 184 -8.43 -7.72 1.46
C GLU A 184 -8.20 -7.59 2.98
N GLN A 185 -8.21 -8.71 3.71
CA GLN A 185 -7.92 -8.72 5.14
C GLN A 185 -6.48 -8.28 5.43
N ARG A 186 -5.52 -8.73 4.63
CA ARG A 186 -4.12 -8.30 4.76
C ARG A 186 -3.97 -6.80 4.49
N TRP A 187 -4.64 -6.28 3.47
CA TRP A 187 -4.67 -4.85 3.17
C TRP A 187 -5.29 -4.04 4.31
N SER A 188 -6.45 -4.47 4.81
CA SER A 188 -7.12 -3.85 5.95
C SER A 188 -6.23 -3.82 7.19
N PHE A 189 -5.58 -4.94 7.55
CA PHE A 189 -4.68 -5.00 8.71
C PHE A 189 -3.44 -4.12 8.55
N ALA A 190 -2.82 -4.09 7.36
CA ALA A 190 -1.66 -3.23 7.11
C ALA A 190 -2.01 -1.74 7.24
N LEU A 191 -3.19 -1.34 6.77
CA LEU A 191 -3.69 0.04 6.84
C LEU A 191 -4.09 0.42 8.28
N GLU A 192 -4.79 -0.47 8.99
CA GLU A 192 -5.17 -0.24 10.39
C GLU A 192 -3.96 -0.22 11.33
N GLY A 193 -3.00 -1.14 11.14
CA GLY A 193 -1.78 -1.23 11.94
C GLY A 193 -0.83 -0.04 11.76
N ALA A 194 -0.77 0.55 10.56
CA ALA A 194 -0.03 1.79 10.31
C ALA A 194 -0.74 3.03 10.90
N GLY A 195 -2.02 2.90 11.25
CA GLY A 195 -2.85 4.01 11.69
C GLY A 195 -3.24 4.97 10.55
N ASP A 196 -3.10 4.54 9.29
CA ASP A 196 -3.32 5.36 8.10
C ASP A 196 -4.81 5.42 7.73
N GLY A 197 -5.29 6.59 7.33
CA GLY A 197 -6.60 6.78 6.73
C GLY A 197 -6.55 6.63 5.21
N VAL A 198 -7.33 5.72 4.64
CA VAL A 198 -7.44 5.56 3.18
C VAL A 198 -8.44 6.55 2.59
N TRP A 199 -8.12 7.04 1.39
CA TRP A 199 -9.02 7.79 0.54
C TRP A 199 -8.96 7.29 -0.91
N ASP A 200 -10.09 7.35 -1.61
CA ASP A 200 -10.24 6.96 -3.02
C ASP A 200 -11.08 8.02 -3.75
N TRP A 201 -10.44 8.74 -4.67
CA TRP A 201 -11.04 9.85 -5.39
C TRP A 201 -11.27 9.49 -6.86
N LYS A 202 -12.52 9.65 -7.30
CA LYS A 202 -12.89 9.63 -8.71
C LYS A 202 -12.63 11.00 -9.34
N ILE A 203 -11.50 11.11 -10.04
CA ILE A 203 -11.03 12.36 -10.63
C ILE A 203 -12.00 12.86 -11.70
N GLY A 204 -12.33 14.15 -11.64
CA GLY A 204 -13.34 14.78 -12.49
C GLY A 204 -14.75 14.77 -11.89
N THR A 205 -14.96 14.06 -10.78
CA THR A 205 -16.17 14.15 -9.95
C THR A 205 -15.83 14.74 -8.58
N ASP A 206 -16.86 15.15 -7.85
CA ASP A 206 -16.71 15.55 -6.45
C ASP A 206 -16.74 14.33 -5.51
N GLU A 207 -16.79 13.09 -6.00
CA GLU A 207 -16.91 11.89 -5.16
C GLU A 207 -15.55 11.41 -4.62
N VAL A 208 -15.40 11.41 -3.30
CA VAL A 208 -14.22 10.85 -2.61
C VAL A 208 -14.68 9.92 -1.50
N PHE A 209 -14.26 8.67 -1.54
CA PHE A 209 -14.42 7.76 -0.42
C PHE A 209 -13.36 8.05 0.64
N PHE A 210 -13.77 8.29 1.88
CA PHE A 210 -12.87 8.32 3.04
C PHE A 210 -13.17 7.14 3.96
N SER A 211 -12.13 6.38 4.30
CA SER A 211 -12.24 5.26 5.24
C SER A 211 -12.66 5.72 6.65
N LYS A 212 -13.25 4.80 7.42
CA LYS A 212 -13.62 5.04 8.83
C LYS A 212 -12.44 5.56 9.66
N ARG A 213 -11.25 5.00 9.47
CA ARG A 213 -10.02 5.43 10.16
C ARG A 213 -9.64 6.88 9.83
N TRP A 214 -9.78 7.27 8.57
CA TRP A 214 -9.53 8.66 8.13
C TRP A 214 -10.42 9.65 8.87
N LYS A 215 -11.73 9.35 8.97
CA LYS A 215 -12.69 10.20 9.68
C LYS A 215 -12.40 10.24 11.18
N ALA A 216 -12.14 9.09 11.79
CA ALA A 216 -11.79 8.98 13.20
C ALA A 216 -10.49 9.73 13.58
N MET A 217 -9.50 9.77 12.68
CA MET A 217 -8.26 10.54 12.88
C MET A 217 -8.51 12.04 13.04
N LEU A 218 -9.56 12.57 12.40
CA LEU A 218 -9.95 13.98 12.47
C LEU A 218 -11.05 14.24 13.52
N GLY A 219 -11.46 13.21 14.26
CA GLY A 219 -12.51 13.27 15.27
C GLY A 219 -13.95 13.22 14.73
N TYR A 220 -14.15 12.79 13.48
CA TYR A 220 -15.48 12.61 12.90
C TYR A 220 -15.96 11.17 13.01
N GLU A 221 -17.27 10.99 13.21
CA GLU A 221 -17.94 9.70 13.05
C GLU A 221 -18.13 9.35 11.56
N GLU A 222 -18.46 8.09 11.30
CA GLU A 222 -18.49 7.51 9.94
C GLU A 222 -19.44 8.27 8.98
N ASP A 223 -20.58 8.73 9.47
CA ASP A 223 -21.61 9.42 8.66
C ASP A 223 -21.56 10.96 8.79
N GLU A 224 -20.66 11.51 9.61
CA GLU A 224 -20.63 12.96 9.87
C GLU A 224 -19.87 13.74 8.79
N PHE A 225 -18.81 13.15 8.23
CA PHE A 225 -18.01 13.84 7.22
C PHE A 225 -18.46 13.47 5.80
N PRO A 226 -18.84 14.45 4.96
CA PRO A 226 -19.27 14.20 3.59
C PRO A 226 -18.11 13.69 2.72
N ASN A 227 -18.43 12.72 1.87
CA ASN A 227 -17.51 12.05 0.95
C ASN A 227 -17.29 12.88 -0.32
N HIS A 228 -16.87 14.13 -0.15
CA HIS A 228 -16.69 15.10 -1.23
C HIS A 228 -15.28 15.69 -1.30
N TYR A 229 -14.78 15.91 -2.52
CA TYR A 229 -13.48 16.55 -2.75
C TYR A 229 -13.46 17.99 -2.21
N GLN A 230 -14.53 18.76 -2.44
CA GLN A 230 -14.62 20.13 -1.90
C GLN A 230 -14.60 20.17 -0.37
N SER A 231 -15.20 19.17 0.29
CA SER A 231 -15.21 19.08 1.76
C SER A 231 -13.81 18.84 2.32
N TRP A 232 -13.02 17.99 1.66
CA TRP A 232 -11.60 17.83 2.00
C TRP A 232 -10.80 19.12 1.79
N ARG A 233 -11.01 19.81 0.66
CA ARG A 233 -10.33 21.09 0.40
C ARG A 233 -10.68 22.17 1.43
N ALA A 234 -11.92 22.18 1.93
CA ALA A 234 -12.41 23.18 2.89
C ALA A 234 -11.79 23.06 4.29
N ILE A 235 -11.31 21.87 4.68
CA ILE A 235 -10.66 21.65 5.98
C ILE A 235 -9.14 21.87 5.93
N MET A 236 -8.57 22.12 4.75
CA MET A 236 -7.13 22.35 4.58
C MET A 236 -6.73 23.73 5.08
N HIS A 237 -5.56 23.83 5.73
CA HIS A 237 -5.03 25.10 6.22
C HIS A 237 -4.78 26.09 5.07
N PRO A 238 -5.20 27.37 5.16
CA PRO A 238 -5.15 28.33 4.06
C PRO A 238 -3.75 28.53 3.42
N GLU A 239 -2.70 28.48 4.24
CA GLU A 239 -1.30 28.60 3.77
C GLU A 239 -0.86 27.41 2.92
N ASP A 240 -1.39 26.22 3.20
CA ASP A 240 -0.93 24.96 2.61
C ASP A 240 -1.70 24.64 1.31
N ILE A 241 -2.85 25.30 1.06
CA ILE A 241 -3.71 25.07 -0.11
C ILE A 241 -2.95 25.26 -1.43
N LYS A 242 -2.22 26.37 -1.58
CA LYS A 242 -1.54 26.69 -2.85
C LYS A 242 -0.51 25.63 -3.22
N GLN A 243 0.34 25.26 -2.26
CA GLN A 243 1.37 24.25 -2.45
C GLN A 243 0.76 22.86 -2.71
N THR A 244 -0.30 22.53 -1.99
CA THR A 244 -0.96 21.22 -2.10
C THR A 244 -1.63 21.02 -3.46
N MET A 245 -2.35 22.04 -3.93
CA MET A 245 -3.01 21.98 -5.24
C MET A 245 -1.98 21.93 -6.38
N ALA A 246 -0.86 22.67 -6.28
CA ALA A 246 0.20 22.62 -7.28
C ALA A 246 0.82 21.23 -7.38
N ASN A 247 1.16 20.62 -6.24
CA ASN A 247 1.74 19.28 -6.20
C ASN A 247 0.76 18.20 -6.68
N LEU A 248 -0.53 18.33 -6.34
CA LEU A 248 -1.58 17.45 -6.85
C LEU A 248 -1.68 17.56 -8.37
N GLN A 249 -1.70 18.77 -8.92
CA GLN A 249 -1.77 18.99 -10.37
C GLN A 249 -0.55 18.43 -11.09
N ASP A 250 0.66 18.64 -10.57
CA ASP A 250 1.88 18.11 -11.17
C ASP A 250 1.90 16.58 -11.21
N HIS A 251 1.33 15.91 -10.20
CA HIS A 251 1.15 14.45 -10.23
C HIS A 251 0.08 14.01 -11.25
N LEU A 252 -1.06 14.70 -11.31
CA LEU A 252 -2.11 14.40 -12.29
C LEU A 252 -1.64 14.58 -13.74
N ASP A 253 -0.82 15.60 -13.99
CA ASP A 253 -0.15 15.88 -15.27
C ASP A 253 0.96 14.87 -15.60
N GLY A 254 1.32 13.98 -14.67
CA GLY A 254 2.37 12.98 -14.84
C GLY A 254 3.80 13.53 -14.72
N LYS A 255 3.99 14.76 -14.21
CA LYS A 255 5.33 15.32 -13.94
C LYS A 255 5.97 14.71 -12.70
N LEU A 256 5.15 14.16 -11.79
CA LEU A 256 5.58 13.47 -10.59
C LEU A 256 5.06 12.03 -10.60
N GLU A 257 5.93 11.07 -10.26
CA GLU A 257 5.58 9.64 -10.20
C GLU A 257 4.59 9.32 -9.09
N SER A 258 4.62 10.07 -7.98
CA SER A 258 3.71 9.89 -6.85
C SER A 258 3.35 11.23 -6.21
N PHE A 259 2.12 11.33 -5.71
CA PHE A 259 1.70 12.46 -4.89
C PHE A 259 2.17 12.23 -3.47
N ARG A 260 2.99 13.15 -2.95
CA ARG A 260 3.46 13.12 -1.56
C ARG A 260 3.56 14.53 -1.01
N ILE A 261 2.85 14.82 0.08
CA ILE A 261 2.86 16.14 0.71
C ILE A 261 2.53 16.09 2.20
N GLU A 262 3.08 17.04 2.95
CA GLU A 262 2.75 17.28 4.35
C GLU A 262 1.98 18.59 4.44
N TYR A 263 0.80 18.58 5.06
CA TYR A 263 -0.04 19.76 5.22
C TYR A 263 -0.94 19.62 6.45
N ARG A 264 -1.52 20.74 6.87
CA ARG A 264 -2.42 20.81 8.03
C ARG A 264 -3.88 20.69 7.60
N VAL A 265 -4.63 19.90 8.34
CA VAL A 265 -6.09 19.74 8.22
C VAL A 265 -6.77 20.07 9.53
N ARG A 266 -7.95 20.67 9.45
CA ARG A 266 -8.74 21.07 10.62
C ARG A 266 -9.58 19.90 11.13
N CYS A 267 -9.36 19.54 12.39
CA CYS A 267 -10.16 18.57 13.12
C CYS A 267 -11.54 19.13 13.50
N LYS A 268 -12.44 18.24 13.92
CA LYS A 268 -13.80 18.62 14.38
C LYS A 268 -13.78 19.60 15.56
N ASP A 269 -12.80 19.47 16.45
CA ASP A 269 -12.60 20.35 17.62
C ASP A 269 -11.99 21.72 17.26
N GLY A 270 -11.65 21.94 15.98
CA GLY A 270 -11.01 23.16 15.50
C GLY A 270 -9.48 23.17 15.59
N SER A 271 -8.85 22.13 16.15
CA SER A 271 -7.41 21.97 16.16
C SER A 271 -6.85 21.64 14.76
N TRP A 272 -5.54 21.83 14.60
CA TRP A 272 -4.83 21.50 13.36
C TRP A 272 -4.06 20.20 13.52
N LEU A 273 -4.31 19.26 12.62
CA LEU A 273 -3.59 17.99 12.53
C LEU A 273 -2.61 18.05 11.36
N TRP A 274 -1.36 17.64 11.60
CA TRP A 274 -0.40 17.45 10.51
C TRP A 274 -0.60 16.09 9.86
N VAL A 275 -0.82 16.10 8.55
CA VAL A 275 -1.05 14.90 7.77
C VAL A 275 -0.02 14.78 6.65
N LEU A 276 0.56 13.59 6.52
CA LEU A 276 1.30 13.17 5.34
C LEU A 276 0.33 12.47 4.39
N ALA A 277 0.02 13.10 3.26
CA ALA A 277 -0.73 12.46 2.19
C ALA A 277 0.20 11.79 1.18
N ARG A 278 -0.13 10.56 0.82
CA ARG A 278 0.50 9.81 -0.27
C ARG A 278 -0.59 9.29 -1.20
N GLY A 279 -0.44 9.44 -2.50
CA GLY A 279 -1.41 8.91 -3.45
C GLY A 279 -0.82 8.57 -4.81
N LEU A 280 -1.51 7.70 -5.53
CA LEU A 280 -1.17 7.22 -6.86
C LEU A 280 -2.42 7.21 -7.74
N VAL A 281 -2.27 7.63 -8.99
CA VAL A 281 -3.27 7.41 -10.04
C VAL A 281 -3.30 5.92 -10.37
N VAL A 282 -4.43 5.27 -10.15
CA VAL A 282 -4.62 3.83 -10.38
C VAL A 282 -5.36 3.53 -11.67
N GLU A 283 -6.14 4.49 -12.18
CA GLU A 283 -6.88 4.33 -13.44
C GLU A 283 -6.76 5.59 -14.30
N ARG A 284 -6.61 5.37 -15.60
CA ARG A 284 -6.59 6.40 -16.65
C ARG A 284 -7.60 6.03 -17.73
N ASP A 285 -8.19 7.02 -18.37
CA ASP A 285 -9.07 6.80 -19.53
C ASP A 285 -8.27 6.45 -20.80
N ASN A 286 -8.99 6.15 -21.88
CA ASN A 286 -8.40 5.83 -23.18
C ASN A 286 -7.58 6.99 -23.79
N ALA A 287 -7.74 8.22 -23.31
CA ALA A 287 -6.97 9.39 -23.73
C ALA A 287 -5.74 9.64 -22.82
N GLY A 288 -5.50 8.77 -21.83
CA GLY A 288 -4.40 8.88 -20.86
C GLY A 288 -4.68 9.83 -19.69
N LYS A 289 -5.89 10.40 -19.60
CA LYS A 289 -6.28 11.30 -18.52
C LYS A 289 -6.57 10.51 -17.25
N PRO A 290 -6.08 10.95 -16.07
CA PRO A 290 -6.33 10.24 -14.83
C PRO A 290 -7.80 10.35 -14.41
N ILE A 291 -8.41 9.22 -14.04
CA ILE A 291 -9.84 9.13 -13.65
C ILE A 291 -10.04 8.60 -12.22
N ARG A 292 -9.03 7.94 -11.63
CA ARG A 292 -9.10 7.48 -10.24
C ARG A 292 -7.75 7.55 -9.56
N MET A 293 -7.74 8.06 -8.34
CA MET A 293 -6.55 8.17 -7.50
C MET A 293 -6.85 7.66 -6.10
N VAL A 294 -5.97 6.81 -5.59
CA VAL A 294 -6.09 6.20 -4.26
C VAL A 294 -4.87 6.57 -3.45
N GLY A 295 -5.08 6.76 -2.15
CA GLY A 295 -3.99 7.13 -1.27
C GLY A 295 -4.26 6.92 0.22
N THR A 296 -3.28 7.32 1.00
CA THR A 296 -3.26 7.25 2.46
C THR A 296 -2.96 8.62 3.05
N HIS A 297 -3.55 8.90 4.21
CA HIS A 297 -3.22 10.00 5.12
C HIS A 297 -2.67 9.40 6.41
N THR A 298 -1.45 9.79 6.77
CA THR A 298 -0.83 9.42 8.05
C THR A 298 -0.82 10.64 8.96
N ASP A 299 -1.26 10.50 10.21
CA ASP A 299 -1.05 11.51 11.25
C ASP A 299 0.44 11.55 11.61
N ILE A 300 1.06 12.70 11.37
CA ILE A 300 2.48 12.96 11.65
C ILE A 300 2.67 14.02 12.73
N SER A 301 1.61 14.36 13.48
CA SER A 301 1.64 15.44 14.49
C SER A 301 2.68 15.16 15.56
N LYS A 302 2.72 13.94 16.12
CA LYS A 302 3.76 13.53 17.08
C LYS A 302 5.19 13.66 16.53
N ARG A 303 5.37 13.39 15.23
CA ARG A 303 6.68 13.54 14.58
C ARG A 303 7.04 15.02 14.46
N LYS A 304 6.09 15.88 14.06
CA LYS A 304 6.31 17.33 13.98
C LYS A 304 6.58 17.97 15.34
N GLU A 305 5.85 17.55 16.37
CA GLU A 305 6.09 17.98 17.76
C GLU A 305 7.48 17.56 18.24
N ALA A 306 7.90 16.33 17.95
CA ALA A 306 9.24 15.87 18.29
C ALA A 306 10.33 16.63 17.52
N GLU A 307 10.14 16.87 16.21
CA GLU A 307 11.04 17.68 15.39
C GLU A 307 11.18 19.12 15.95
N GLU A 308 10.07 19.76 16.32
CA GLU A 308 10.07 21.09 16.91
C GLU A 308 10.74 21.10 18.30
N LEU A 309 10.46 20.11 19.14
CA LEU A 309 11.07 19.99 20.46
C LEU A 309 12.59 19.82 20.36
N ILE A 310 13.07 18.92 19.50
CA ILE A 310 14.50 18.72 19.24
C ILE A 310 15.12 20.01 18.73
N TRP A 311 14.45 20.71 17.80
CA TRP A 311 14.95 21.98 17.28
C TRP A 311 15.02 23.06 18.38
N ARG A 312 14.01 23.16 19.24
CA ARG A 312 14.02 24.09 20.38
C ARG A 312 15.15 23.76 21.35
N GLN A 313 15.30 22.50 21.75
CA GLN A 313 16.38 22.07 22.65
C GLN A 313 17.78 22.28 22.05
N ALA A 314 17.92 22.13 20.73
CA ALA A 314 19.19 22.35 20.05
C ALA A 314 19.57 23.84 19.91
N ASN A 315 18.59 24.76 19.92
CA ASN A 315 18.80 26.18 19.60
C ASN A 315 18.44 27.17 20.73
N PHE A 316 17.75 26.73 21.77
CA PHE A 316 17.31 27.58 22.89
C PHE A 316 17.72 26.94 24.22
N ASP A 317 17.98 27.80 25.21
CA ASP A 317 18.21 27.43 26.59
C ASP A 317 16.90 26.98 27.24
N THR A 318 16.91 25.83 27.90
CA THR A 318 15.69 25.20 28.41
C THR A 318 15.09 25.93 29.61
N LEU A 319 15.90 26.68 30.36
CA LEU A 319 15.44 27.44 31.52
C LEU A 319 14.84 28.77 31.10
N THR A 320 15.59 29.57 30.33
CA THR A 320 15.23 30.96 30.03
C THR A 320 14.41 31.12 28.75
N GLY A 321 14.40 30.11 27.87
CA GLY A 321 13.78 30.19 26.55
C GLY A 321 14.53 31.10 25.57
N LEU A 322 15.68 31.65 25.95
CA LEU A 322 16.54 32.46 25.10
C LEU A 322 17.31 31.58 24.11
N PRO A 323 17.74 32.11 22.96
CA PRO A 323 18.75 31.49 22.11
C PRO A 323 19.94 30.97 22.94
N ASN A 324 20.36 29.72 22.68
CA ASN A 324 21.56 29.16 23.28
C ASN A 324 22.81 29.55 22.48
N ARG A 325 23.98 29.09 22.93
CA ARG A 325 25.26 29.31 22.25
C ARG A 325 25.19 29.02 20.74
N ARG A 326 24.62 27.90 20.32
CA ARG A 326 24.55 27.51 18.91
C ARG A 326 23.75 28.54 18.08
N MET A 327 22.55 28.91 18.54
CA MET A 327 21.69 29.86 17.85
C MET A 327 22.28 31.27 17.83
N PHE A 328 23.00 31.65 18.89
CA PHE A 328 23.75 32.90 18.93
C PHE A 328 24.80 32.99 17.83
N PHE A 329 25.67 31.97 17.68
CA PHE A 329 26.70 31.96 16.62
C PHE A 329 26.11 32.00 15.21
N ASP A 330 24.98 31.32 14.99
CA ASP A 330 24.26 31.39 13.71
C ASP A 330 23.77 32.82 13.42
N ARG A 331 23.09 33.45 14.37
CA ARG A 331 22.63 34.85 14.24
C ARG A 331 23.79 35.83 14.09
N MET A 332 24.89 35.62 14.81
CA MET A 332 26.08 36.46 14.69
C MET A 332 26.70 36.38 13.29
N SER A 333 26.78 35.17 12.73
CA SER A 333 27.25 34.96 11.36
C SER A 333 26.35 35.65 10.31
N GLN A 334 25.03 35.63 10.53
CA GLN A 334 24.08 36.34 9.68
C GLN A 334 24.25 37.85 9.80
N GLU A 335 24.45 38.36 11.02
CA GLU A 335 24.55 39.80 11.28
C GLU A 335 25.86 40.40 10.76
N ILE A 336 26.98 39.68 10.86
CA ILE A 336 28.25 40.09 10.21
C ILE A 336 28.04 40.25 8.71
N LYS A 337 27.44 39.25 8.03
CA LYS A 337 27.17 39.33 6.58
C LYS A 337 26.28 40.51 6.23
N ARG A 338 25.27 40.79 7.05
CA ARG A 338 24.35 41.92 6.86
C ARG A 338 25.07 43.26 7.04
N ALA A 339 25.79 43.41 8.15
CA ALA A 339 26.52 44.62 8.52
C ALA A 339 27.64 44.95 7.52
N THR A 340 28.39 43.96 7.04
CA THR A 340 29.41 44.14 6.00
C THR A 340 28.80 44.66 4.70
N ARG A 341 27.66 44.12 4.26
CA ARG A 341 26.98 44.55 3.02
C ARG A 341 26.39 45.95 3.16
N ALA A 342 25.78 46.25 4.30
CA ALA A 342 25.14 47.54 4.57
C ALA A 342 26.12 48.63 5.04
N ARG A 343 27.39 48.27 5.32
CA ARG A 343 28.39 49.13 6.00
C ARG A 343 27.85 49.74 7.29
N GLN A 344 27.17 48.90 8.07
CA GLN A 344 26.57 49.28 9.36
C GLN A 344 27.41 48.76 10.52
N LEU A 345 27.33 49.46 11.65
CA LEU A 345 27.93 49.03 12.91
C LEU A 345 26.94 48.13 13.66
N PHE A 346 27.46 47.17 14.41
CA PHE A 346 26.71 46.44 15.43
C PHE A 346 27.63 46.21 16.64
N ALA A 347 27.05 46.00 17.82
CA ALA A 347 27.82 45.75 19.03
C ALA A 347 27.49 44.39 19.62
N VAL A 348 28.47 43.79 20.27
CA VAL A 348 28.38 42.58 21.07
C VAL A 348 28.61 42.99 22.52
N LEU A 349 27.63 42.70 23.37
CA LEU A 349 27.74 42.93 24.81
C LEU A 349 27.78 41.56 25.49
N PHE A 350 28.86 41.29 26.22
CA PHE A 350 29.00 40.13 27.07
C PHE A 350 28.61 40.54 28.49
N VAL A 351 27.60 39.89 29.07
CA VAL A 351 26.99 40.26 30.35
C VAL A 351 27.12 39.09 31.31
N ASP A 352 27.70 39.33 32.47
CA ASP A 352 27.85 38.34 33.54
C ASP A 352 27.23 38.85 34.83
N LEU A 353 26.53 37.99 35.56
CA LEU A 353 25.85 38.38 36.80
C LEU A 353 26.78 38.30 38.00
N ASP A 354 26.96 39.45 38.65
CA ASP A 354 27.87 39.57 39.78
C ASP A 354 27.33 38.86 41.02
N GLY A 355 28.05 37.86 41.52
CA GLY A 355 27.71 37.20 42.78
C GLY A 355 26.54 36.20 42.68
N PHE A 356 26.17 35.77 41.47
CA PHE A 356 25.11 34.79 41.25
C PHE A 356 25.29 33.50 42.07
N LYS A 357 26.53 33.02 42.20
CA LYS A 357 26.85 31.84 43.01
C LYS A 357 26.47 32.01 44.49
N GLU A 358 26.67 33.20 45.06
CA GLU A 358 26.34 33.48 46.46
C GLU A 358 24.82 33.42 46.71
N ILE A 359 24.03 33.87 45.72
CA ILE A 359 22.57 33.77 45.76
C ILE A 359 22.13 32.30 45.70
N ASN A 360 22.72 31.52 44.80
CA ASN A 360 22.46 30.08 44.71
C ASN A 360 22.78 29.35 46.02
N ASP A 361 23.91 29.68 46.65
CA ASP A 361 24.34 29.07 47.91
C ASP A 361 23.44 29.50 49.09
N ALA A 362 22.87 30.71 49.05
CA ALA A 362 22.03 31.26 50.12
C ALA A 362 20.54 30.90 50.02
N LEU A 363 19.97 30.89 48.81
CA LEU A 363 18.53 30.73 48.55
C LEU A 363 18.19 29.40 47.86
N GLY A 364 19.20 28.65 47.43
CA GLY A 364 19.04 27.38 46.73
C GLY A 364 18.91 27.53 45.22
N HIS A 365 19.12 26.41 44.52
CA HIS A 365 19.15 26.38 43.05
C HIS A 365 17.84 26.80 42.39
N GLN A 366 16.68 26.51 43.00
CA GLN A 366 15.39 26.91 42.44
C GLN A 366 15.25 28.43 42.40
N ALA A 367 15.64 29.13 43.47
CA ALA A 367 15.60 30.59 43.51
C ALA A 367 16.59 31.23 42.52
N GLY A 368 17.75 30.59 42.30
CA GLY A 368 18.69 31.03 41.27
C GLY A 368 18.17 30.81 39.84
N ASP A 369 17.46 29.71 39.60
CA ASP A 369 16.81 29.44 38.31
C ASP A 369 15.71 30.47 38.01
N ASP A 370 14.88 30.79 39.01
CA ASP A 370 13.85 31.83 38.91
C ASP A 370 14.48 33.22 38.68
N LEU A 371 15.60 33.51 39.35
CA LEU A 371 16.39 34.73 39.12
C LEU A 371 16.84 34.83 37.66
N LEU A 372 17.37 33.75 37.08
CA LEU A 372 17.84 33.74 35.69
C LEU A 372 16.71 34.00 34.69
N VAL A 373 15.50 33.51 34.97
CA VAL A 373 14.31 33.80 34.16
C VAL A 373 13.94 35.29 34.25
N ASP A 374 13.94 35.86 35.45
CA ASP A 374 13.64 37.29 35.63
C ASP A 374 14.70 38.20 35.00
N VAL A 375 15.98 37.86 35.14
CA VAL A 375 17.09 38.54 34.46
C VAL A 375 16.87 38.51 32.95
N SER A 376 16.53 37.35 32.39
CA SER A 376 16.26 37.19 30.96
C SER A 376 15.14 38.12 30.49
N ASN A 377 14.06 38.22 31.27
CA ASN A 377 12.94 39.11 30.98
C ASN A 377 13.32 40.59 31.06
N ARG A 378 14.11 40.98 32.07
CA ARG A 378 14.61 42.37 32.21
C ARG A 378 15.54 42.76 31.07
N LEU A 379 16.48 41.90 30.71
CA LEU A 379 17.38 42.13 29.58
C LEU A 379 16.61 42.23 28.26
N ALA A 380 15.64 41.33 28.03
CA ALA A 380 14.81 41.36 26.83
C ALA A 380 13.99 42.66 26.70
N ASN A 381 13.52 43.23 27.81
CA ASN A 381 12.80 44.51 27.84
C ASN A 381 13.72 45.74 27.66
N CYS A 382 15.03 45.58 27.83
CA CYS A 382 15.99 46.66 27.61
C CYS A 382 16.29 46.88 26.12
N ILE A 383 16.21 45.82 25.31
CA ILE A 383 16.62 45.78 23.90
C ILE A 383 15.43 45.78 22.92
N ARG A 384 15.72 45.95 21.62
CA ARG A 384 14.70 45.95 20.56
C ARG A 384 14.43 44.53 20.07
N LYS A 385 13.28 44.30 19.44
CA LYS A 385 12.97 43.01 18.77
C LYS A 385 13.95 42.64 17.65
N SER A 386 14.65 43.62 17.08
CA SER A 386 15.69 43.40 16.07
C SER A 386 17.00 42.88 16.66
N ASP A 387 17.22 43.12 17.95
CA ASP A 387 18.43 42.72 18.66
C ASP A 387 18.33 41.25 19.09
N THR A 388 19.47 40.64 19.36
CA THR A 388 19.51 39.24 19.83
C THR A 388 20.03 39.21 21.25
N LEU A 389 19.26 38.65 22.17
CA LEU A 389 19.71 38.24 23.50
C LEU A 389 19.85 36.72 23.51
N ALA A 390 20.94 36.20 24.05
CA ALA A 390 21.22 34.78 24.18
C ALA A 390 21.85 34.48 25.54
N ARG A 391 21.69 33.24 26.01
CA ARG A 391 22.36 32.74 27.22
C ARG A 391 23.38 31.68 26.82
N LEU A 392 24.64 31.87 27.21
CA LEU A 392 25.74 30.97 26.82
C LEU A 392 25.93 29.81 27.79
N GLY A 393 25.61 30.03 29.07
CA GLY A 393 25.64 29.04 30.14
C GLY A 393 25.72 29.72 31.50
N GLY A 394 25.33 29.04 32.59
CA GLY A 394 25.42 29.60 33.94
C GLY A 394 24.72 30.96 34.07
N ASP A 395 25.48 31.97 34.44
CA ASP A 395 25.12 33.38 34.62
C ASP A 395 25.55 34.29 33.45
N GLU A 396 26.02 33.72 32.34
CA GLU A 396 26.54 34.46 31.18
C GLU A 396 25.46 34.67 30.11
N PHE A 397 25.21 35.94 29.79
CA PHE A 397 24.35 36.40 28.71
C PHE A 397 25.16 37.15 27.66
N ILE A 398 24.73 37.07 26.41
CA ILE A 398 25.35 37.81 25.31
C ILE A 398 24.28 38.47 24.45
N ILE A 399 24.56 39.71 24.05
CA ILE A 399 23.62 40.54 23.30
C ILE A 399 24.27 41.02 22.00
N ILE A 400 23.56 40.91 20.88
CA ILE A 400 23.89 41.57 19.61
C ILE A 400 22.94 42.75 19.43
N LEU A 401 23.48 43.97 19.48
CA LEU A 401 22.75 45.19 19.17
C LEU A 401 22.93 45.52 17.68
N SER A 402 21.85 45.37 16.92
CA SER A 402 21.85 45.47 15.46
C SER A 402 21.72 46.90 14.96
N ALA A 403 22.35 47.20 13.82
CA ALA A 403 22.20 48.45 13.07
C ALA A 403 22.37 49.73 13.92
N LEU A 404 23.54 49.88 14.52
CA LEU A 404 23.90 51.04 15.33
C LEU A 404 24.22 52.27 14.46
N GLU A 405 23.74 53.43 14.88
CA GLU A 405 24.04 54.72 14.25
C GLU A 405 25.38 55.31 14.74
N ASN A 406 25.70 55.13 16.02
CA ASN A 406 26.91 55.65 16.66
C ASN A 406 27.27 54.81 17.91
N GLN A 407 28.49 55.00 18.44
CA GLN A 407 28.96 54.28 19.63
C GLN A 407 28.18 54.69 20.90
N SER A 408 27.80 55.96 21.04
CA SER A 408 27.05 56.47 22.20
C SER A 408 25.68 55.81 22.41
N SER A 409 25.09 55.27 21.35
CA SER A 409 23.86 54.47 21.43
C SER A 409 24.07 53.18 22.21
N VAL A 410 25.25 52.57 22.11
CA VAL A 410 25.60 51.34 22.83
C VAL A 410 25.77 51.62 24.31
N GLU A 411 26.49 52.70 24.64
CA GLU A 411 26.70 53.15 26.03
C GLU A 411 25.37 53.41 26.73
N THR A 412 24.45 54.11 26.05
CA THR A 412 23.11 54.38 26.59
C THR A 412 22.31 53.10 26.88
N ILE A 413 22.45 52.08 26.03
CA ILE A 413 21.78 50.79 26.23
C ILE A 413 22.45 50.00 27.36
N ALA A 414 23.78 50.02 27.45
CA ALA A 414 24.53 49.38 28.54
C ALA A 414 24.19 50.00 29.90
N ASP A 415 24.15 51.33 30.00
CA ASP A 415 23.72 52.05 31.21
C ASP A 415 22.28 51.72 31.59
N LYS A 416 21.38 51.63 30.59
CA LYS A 416 20.00 51.22 30.81
C LYS A 416 19.92 49.80 31.37
N ILE A 417 20.70 48.87 30.81
CA ILE A 417 20.76 47.48 31.30
C ILE A 417 21.23 47.46 32.75
N LEU A 418 22.36 48.09 33.08
CA LEU A 418 22.88 48.12 34.45
C LEU A 418 21.86 48.74 35.43
N LYS A 419 21.20 49.82 35.03
CA LYS A 419 20.18 50.47 35.87
C LYS A 419 19.01 49.55 36.19
N VAL A 420 18.49 48.83 35.20
CA VAL A 420 17.38 47.88 35.37
C VAL A 420 17.81 46.62 36.13
N MET A 421 19.06 46.19 35.95
CA MET A 421 19.62 45.06 36.70
C MET A 421 19.81 45.38 38.18
N ASN A 422 20.15 46.63 38.54
CA ASN A 422 20.29 47.08 39.93
C ASN A 422 18.97 47.21 40.72
N GLU A 423 17.81 47.13 40.05
CA GLU A 423 16.53 47.10 40.72
C GLU A 423 16.38 45.76 41.50
N PRO A 424 15.81 45.74 42.71
CA PRO A 424 15.67 44.50 43.48
C PRO A 424 14.83 43.45 42.73
N PHE A 425 15.18 42.17 42.83
CA PHE A 425 14.41 41.06 42.27
C PHE A 425 13.42 40.54 43.30
N GLU A 426 12.18 40.24 42.94
CA GLU A 426 11.21 39.66 43.88
C GLU A 426 11.25 38.14 43.80
N LEU A 427 11.99 37.50 44.72
CA LEU A 427 12.17 36.05 44.75
C LEU A 427 11.72 35.49 46.09
N GLU A 428 10.68 34.65 46.08
CA GLU A 428 10.14 33.96 47.27
C GLU A 428 9.90 34.87 48.51
N GLY A 429 9.50 36.13 48.30
CA GLY A 429 9.27 37.10 49.37
C GLY A 429 10.53 37.78 49.93
N GLN A 430 11.69 37.52 49.32
CA GLN A 430 12.93 38.27 49.53
C GLN A 430 13.21 39.22 48.35
N GLN A 431 14.08 40.20 48.58
CA GLN A 431 14.49 41.17 47.57
C GLN A 431 16.02 41.20 47.39
N PRO A 432 16.62 40.12 46.85
CA PRO A 432 18.05 40.14 46.55
C PRO A 432 18.35 41.21 45.49
N GLN A 433 19.47 41.90 45.69
CA GLN A 433 20.06 42.78 44.69
C GLN A 433 21.25 42.05 44.05
N ILE A 434 21.21 41.91 42.74
CA ILE A 434 22.32 41.42 41.93
C ILE A 434 22.72 42.53 40.96
N THR A 435 24.01 42.63 40.68
CA THR A 435 24.52 43.56 39.67
C THR A 435 25.02 42.78 38.46
N ALA A 436 25.42 43.47 37.40
CA ALA A 436 26.00 42.84 36.23
C ALA A 436 27.27 43.56 35.80
N SER A 437 28.23 42.77 35.30
CA SER A 437 29.43 43.28 34.64
C SER A 437 29.28 43.09 33.14
N ILE A 438 29.51 44.15 32.35
CA ILE A 438 29.26 44.15 30.89
C ILE A 438 30.54 44.49 30.13
N GLY A 439 30.96 43.64 29.19
CA GLY A 439 32.02 43.94 28.24
C GLY A 439 31.48 44.19 26.84
N ILE A 440 32.02 45.19 26.14
CA ILE A 440 31.47 45.66 24.86
C ILE A 440 32.50 45.60 23.74
N ALA A 441 32.17 44.96 22.62
CA ALA A 441 32.95 44.99 21.38
C ALA A 441 32.10 45.48 20.20
N ILE A 442 32.67 46.32 19.33
CA ILE A 442 31.94 46.93 18.20
C ILE A 442 32.52 46.42 16.87
N PHE A 443 31.66 45.92 15.99
CA PHE A 443 32.04 45.58 14.63
C PHE A 443 31.97 46.81 13.71
N PRO A 444 32.94 47.03 12.81
CA PRO A 444 34.17 46.25 12.59
C PRO A 444 35.40 46.75 13.39
N LEU A 445 35.21 47.68 14.33
CA LEU A 445 36.30 48.38 15.03
C LEU A 445 37.16 47.44 15.90
N HIS A 446 36.50 46.52 16.62
CA HIS A 446 37.12 45.62 17.58
C HIS A 446 37.19 44.19 17.04
N GLY A 447 37.04 43.97 15.73
CA GLY A 447 37.10 42.64 15.13
C GLY A 447 36.31 42.51 13.83
N LEU A 448 36.73 41.58 12.98
CA LEU A 448 36.09 41.32 11.66
C LEU A 448 35.32 40.00 11.61
N ASP A 449 35.49 39.15 12.61
CA ASP A 449 34.84 37.85 12.74
C ASP A 449 34.17 37.71 14.12
N GLY A 450 33.27 36.73 14.23
CA GLY A 450 32.48 36.54 15.44
C GLY A 450 33.31 36.14 16.65
N ASP A 451 34.28 35.25 16.48
CA ASP A 451 35.09 34.71 17.58
C ASP A 451 35.95 35.82 18.20
N SER A 452 36.57 36.67 17.37
CA SER A 452 37.34 37.84 17.83
C SER A 452 36.46 38.81 18.64
N LEU A 453 35.27 39.16 18.13
CA LEU A 453 34.36 40.08 18.83
C LEU A 453 33.89 39.54 20.17
N ILE A 454 33.57 38.25 20.25
CA ILE A 454 33.16 37.60 21.50
C ILE A 454 34.33 37.59 22.48
N SER A 455 35.52 37.19 22.05
CA SER A 455 36.71 37.14 22.90
C SER A 455 37.09 38.53 23.45
N HIS A 456 36.96 39.58 22.63
CA HIS A 456 37.23 40.95 23.05
C HIS A 456 36.15 41.48 24.00
N ALA A 457 34.88 41.17 23.76
CA ALA A 457 33.80 41.51 24.68
C ALA A 457 33.94 40.78 26.03
N ASP A 458 34.32 39.49 26.02
CA ASP A 458 34.59 38.72 27.23
C ASP A 458 35.77 39.30 28.02
N THR A 459 36.87 39.65 27.35
CA THR A 459 38.03 40.31 27.99
C THR A 459 37.62 41.62 28.67
N ALA A 460 36.83 42.46 27.98
CA ALA A 460 36.33 43.70 28.55
C ALA A 460 35.38 43.47 29.74
N MET A 461 34.61 42.38 29.74
CA MET A 461 33.74 42.02 30.86
C MET A 461 34.56 41.64 32.10
N TYR A 462 35.68 40.92 31.93
CA TYR A 462 36.62 40.66 33.03
C TYR A 462 37.26 41.95 33.55
N ASP A 463 37.63 42.89 32.67
CA ASP A 463 38.12 44.20 33.10
C ASP A 463 37.06 44.95 33.93
N ALA A 464 35.77 44.85 33.56
CA ALA A 464 34.66 45.41 34.34
C ALA A 464 34.55 44.78 35.74
N LYS A 465 34.75 43.46 35.85
CA LYS A 465 34.79 42.76 37.15
C LYS A 465 35.95 43.24 38.02
N ASP A 466 37.12 43.45 37.44
CA ASP A 466 38.33 43.86 38.17
C ASP A 466 38.28 45.33 38.65
N ILE A 467 37.59 46.20 37.91
CA ILE A 467 37.43 47.62 38.26
C ILE A 467 36.47 47.84 39.43
N GLY A 468 35.63 46.85 39.75
CA GLY A 468 34.73 46.91 40.91
C GLY A 468 33.33 46.36 40.69
N LYS A 469 33.06 45.69 39.55
CA LYS A 469 31.74 45.14 39.18
C LYS A 469 30.67 46.23 38.96
N ASN A 470 29.45 45.85 38.57
CA ASN A 470 28.34 46.78 38.31
C ASN A 470 28.67 47.93 37.34
N CYS A 471 29.45 47.64 36.30
CA CYS A 471 29.85 48.61 35.30
C CYS A 471 29.96 47.95 33.94
N TRP A 472 30.09 48.78 32.90
CA TRP A 472 30.43 48.31 31.57
C TRP A 472 31.80 48.83 31.16
N VAL A 473 32.53 48.03 30.38
CA VAL A 473 33.82 48.40 29.80
C VAL A 473 33.77 48.13 28.30
N MET A 474 34.21 49.12 27.52
CA MET A 474 34.41 48.95 26.09
C MET A 474 35.80 48.36 25.86
N TYR A 475 35.90 47.35 25.00
CA TYR A 475 37.20 46.80 24.62
C TYR A 475 38.06 47.86 23.95
N GLU A 476 39.23 48.12 24.52
CA GLU A 476 40.26 48.95 23.92
C GLU A 476 41.41 48.06 23.42
N PRO A 477 41.71 48.05 22.10
CA PRO A 477 42.83 47.26 21.59
C PRO A 477 44.14 47.80 22.17
N LYS A 478 44.85 46.97 22.94
CA LYS A 478 46.20 47.31 23.39
C LYS A 478 47.09 47.55 22.16
N PRO A 479 47.85 48.66 22.10
CA PRO A 479 48.77 48.88 21.00
C PRO A 479 49.75 47.70 20.93
N ALA A 480 49.93 47.14 19.73
CA ALA A 480 50.91 46.07 19.51
C ALA A 480 52.30 46.59 19.91
N GLU A 481 52.95 45.92 20.86
CA GLU A 481 54.36 46.17 21.23
C GLU A 481 55.33 45.85 20.09
#